data_AF-A0A9E6SB19-F1
#
_entry.id   AF-A0A9E6SB19-F1
#
_cell.length_a   1.000
_cell.length_b   1.000
_cell.length_c   1.000
_cell.angle_alpha   90.00
_cell.angle_beta   90.00
_cell.angle_gamma   90.00
#
_symmetry.space_group_name_H-M   'P 1'
#
loop_
_entity.id
_entity.type
_entity.pdbx_description
1 polymer ?
#
loop_
_entity_poly.entity_id
_entity_poly.type
_entity_poly.pdbx_seq_one_letter_code
_entity_poly.pdbx_strand_id
1 'polypeptide(L)'
;MGAVQENNQPLVDTKVTKQSNLFEDPSKQAEYDKDGKLKRTAGLKVTDALFYWGVNNIGVFAISVGFTFMSKYGDEMAKSFPQGTKWFPEMMLKRTTNVEKFLVNKFNMTKNEQGTGSADMTRMVALSFLDGCIMAFPIAWLENNRTHVARTIDDMLGTRPATDAVYEQEPKQDLGTILAGRLLTAGIVVPTAVAMGQIVAGIAGDENKDTIKSLNDHLFDGPGAAITSGIQQVFPKLDLKPNGELSDPLGYLGNTMAFEAFYTSVCTAGLYVMSRAVATVKDNFFKDKDNENNQLQQDALPQQSPTSALAMSDIPVLEGRVAENEKAMAL
;
A
#
# COMPACT_ATOMS: atom_id res chain seq x y z
N MET A 1 -28.60 -37.59 -67.92
CA MET A 1 -28.66 -36.27 -67.26
C MET A 1 -28.28 -36.48 -65.81
N GLY A 2 -27.01 -36.27 -65.49
CA GLY A 2 -26.46 -36.49 -64.15
C GLY A 2 -26.49 -35.20 -63.34
N ALA A 3 -26.98 -35.27 -62.12
CA ALA A 3 -26.95 -34.16 -61.18
C ALA A 3 -25.60 -34.16 -60.46
N VAL A 4 -24.87 -33.05 -60.60
CA VAL A 4 -23.60 -32.77 -59.93
C VAL A 4 -23.92 -32.28 -58.51
N GLN A 5 -23.33 -32.93 -57.51
CA GLN A 5 -23.39 -32.52 -56.11
C GLN A 5 -22.24 -31.55 -55.84
N GLU A 6 -22.54 -30.26 -55.65
CA GLU A 6 -21.58 -29.24 -55.23
C GLU A 6 -21.27 -29.38 -53.74
N ASN A 7 -19.99 -29.60 -53.43
CA ASN A 7 -19.46 -29.81 -52.10
C ASN A 7 -18.89 -28.48 -51.58
N ASN A 8 -19.64 -27.76 -50.75
CA ASN A 8 -19.18 -26.54 -50.09
C ASN A 8 -18.43 -26.90 -48.79
N GLN A 9 -17.10 -26.99 -48.87
CA GLN A 9 -16.24 -26.89 -47.69
C GLN A 9 -15.89 -25.42 -47.42
N PRO A 10 -15.90 -24.96 -46.15
CA PRO A 10 -15.43 -23.63 -45.82
C PRO A 10 -13.89 -23.56 -45.90
N LEU A 11 -13.39 -22.55 -46.62
CA LEU A 11 -11.98 -22.15 -46.60
C LEU A 11 -11.58 -21.78 -45.16
N VAL A 12 -10.70 -22.58 -44.57
CA VAL A 12 -9.99 -22.22 -43.34
C VAL A 12 -8.82 -21.32 -43.74
N ASP A 13 -9.01 -20.02 -43.52
CA ASP A 13 -7.98 -19.00 -43.73
C ASP A 13 -6.86 -19.21 -42.71
N THR A 14 -5.74 -19.75 -43.20
CA THR A 14 -4.59 -20.12 -42.37
C THR A 14 -3.76 -18.87 -42.11
N LYS A 15 -4.12 -18.10 -41.08
CA LYS A 15 -3.19 -17.14 -40.49
C LYS A 15 -2.00 -17.90 -39.92
N VAL A 16 -0.89 -17.85 -40.64
CA VAL A 16 0.43 -18.31 -40.21
C VAL A 16 0.86 -17.45 -39.03
N THR A 17 0.42 -17.82 -37.84
CA THR A 17 1.04 -17.38 -36.59
C THR A 17 2.40 -18.07 -36.53
N LYS A 18 3.48 -17.28 -36.59
CA LYS A 18 4.83 -17.71 -36.20
C LYS A 18 4.80 -18.12 -34.73
N GLN A 19 4.36 -19.35 -34.44
CA GLN A 19 4.73 -20.07 -33.23
C GLN A 19 6.20 -20.42 -33.38
N SER A 20 7.06 -19.57 -32.82
CA SER A 20 8.36 -20.01 -32.38
C SER A 20 8.13 -21.09 -31.33
N ASN A 21 8.28 -22.35 -31.74
CA ASN A 21 8.47 -23.49 -30.86
C ASN A 21 9.77 -23.27 -30.07
N LEU A 22 9.72 -22.47 -29.01
CA LEU A 22 10.52 -22.75 -27.83
C LEU A 22 9.73 -23.82 -27.08
N PHE A 23 10.34 -24.99 -26.87
CA PHE A 23 9.87 -25.98 -25.91
C PHE A 23 9.80 -25.29 -24.54
N GLU A 24 8.65 -24.67 -24.23
CA GLU A 24 8.32 -24.28 -22.87
C GLU A 24 8.14 -25.56 -22.09
N ASP A 25 9.02 -25.74 -21.11
CA ASP A 25 8.91 -26.77 -20.08
C ASP A 25 7.44 -26.82 -19.60
N PRO A 26 6.71 -27.93 -19.78
CA PRO A 26 5.30 -28.01 -19.43
C PRO A 26 5.03 -27.77 -17.94
N SER A 27 6.07 -27.81 -17.08
CA SER A 27 5.97 -27.40 -15.68
C SER A 27 5.97 -25.88 -15.46
N LYS A 28 6.10 -25.07 -16.53
CA LYS A 28 6.10 -23.59 -16.47
C LYS A 28 4.94 -22.94 -17.20
N GLN A 29 3.87 -23.68 -17.49
CA GLN A 29 2.65 -23.08 -18.00
C GLN A 29 2.11 -22.03 -17.01
N ALA A 30 1.56 -20.95 -17.55
CA ALA A 30 0.91 -19.91 -16.76
C ALA A 30 -0.23 -20.53 -15.94
N GLU A 31 -0.06 -20.60 -14.61
CA GLU A 31 -1.12 -21.05 -13.73
C GLU A 31 -2.14 -19.92 -13.53
N TYR A 32 -3.42 -20.24 -13.68
CA TYR A 32 -4.51 -19.33 -13.40
C TYR A 32 -5.21 -19.72 -12.10
N ASP A 33 -5.68 -18.73 -11.35
CA ASP A 33 -6.52 -18.95 -10.18
C ASP A 33 -7.98 -19.24 -10.57
N LYS A 34 -8.80 -19.51 -9.56
CA LYS A 34 -10.23 -19.80 -9.71
C LYS A 34 -11.04 -18.67 -10.37
N ASP A 35 -10.49 -17.45 -10.39
CA ASP A 35 -11.11 -16.25 -10.95
C ASP A 35 -10.55 -15.94 -12.36
N GLY A 36 -9.73 -16.83 -12.91
CA GLY A 36 -9.14 -16.69 -14.24
C GLY A 36 -7.97 -15.70 -14.32
N LYS A 37 -7.41 -15.28 -13.18
CA LYS A 37 -6.24 -14.38 -13.12
C LYS A 37 -4.96 -15.20 -12.99
N LEU A 38 -3.82 -14.65 -13.41
CA LEU A 38 -2.56 -15.36 -13.24
C LEU A 38 -2.28 -15.54 -11.74
N LYS A 39 -1.94 -16.77 -11.34
CA LYS A 39 -1.69 -17.10 -9.94
C LYS A 39 -0.42 -16.39 -9.47
N ARG A 40 -0.53 -15.71 -8.33
CA ARG A 40 0.60 -14.98 -7.72
C ARG A 40 1.72 -15.93 -7.33
N THR A 41 2.96 -15.54 -7.65
CA THR A 41 4.18 -16.28 -7.34
C THR A 41 4.48 -16.31 -5.83
N ALA A 42 5.38 -17.19 -5.41
CA ALA A 42 5.85 -17.23 -4.02
C ALA A 42 6.61 -15.94 -3.66
N GLY A 43 7.46 -15.45 -4.56
CA GLY A 43 8.19 -14.20 -4.39
C GLY A 43 7.29 -12.99 -4.19
N LEU A 44 6.20 -12.87 -4.95
CA LEU A 44 5.20 -11.81 -4.74
C LEU A 44 4.53 -11.90 -3.36
N LYS A 45 4.18 -13.11 -2.89
CA LYS A 45 3.58 -13.31 -1.57
C LYS A 45 4.55 -12.97 -0.44
N VAL A 46 5.80 -13.41 -0.56
CA VAL A 46 6.86 -13.12 0.42
C VAL A 46 7.19 -11.64 0.43
N THR A 47 7.27 -10.99 -0.74
CA THR A 47 7.51 -9.55 -0.84
C THR A 47 6.39 -8.77 -0.18
N ASP A 48 5.12 -9.13 -0.43
CA ASP A 48 3.99 -8.51 0.27
C ASP A 48 4.09 -8.70 1.79
N ALA A 49 4.41 -9.90 2.26
CA ALA A 49 4.59 -10.15 3.69
C ALA A 49 5.72 -9.29 4.27
N LEU A 50 6.90 -9.30 3.66
CA LEU A 50 8.05 -8.55 4.16
C LEU A 50 7.84 -7.04 4.12
N PHE A 51 7.24 -6.50 3.05
CA PHE A 51 7.06 -5.07 2.89
C PHE A 51 5.88 -4.53 3.69
N TYR A 52 4.71 -5.17 3.63
CA TYR A 52 3.54 -4.67 4.35
C TYR A 52 3.55 -5.05 5.83
N TRP A 53 3.97 -6.26 6.19
CA TRP A 53 4.04 -6.67 7.60
C TRP A 53 5.37 -6.35 8.27
N GLY A 54 6.49 -6.53 7.57
CA GLY A 54 7.79 -6.22 8.13
C GLY A 54 8.04 -4.72 8.15
N VAL A 55 8.31 -4.14 6.97
CA VAL A 55 8.80 -2.76 6.88
C VAL A 55 7.73 -1.73 7.23
N ASN A 56 6.53 -1.87 6.69
CA ASN A 56 5.48 -0.88 6.91
C ASN A 56 4.94 -0.99 8.34
N ASN A 57 4.52 -2.17 8.81
CA ASN A 57 3.98 -2.32 10.16
C ASN A 57 5.02 -2.07 11.26
N ILE A 58 6.18 -2.75 11.24
CA ILE A 58 7.18 -2.60 12.32
C ILE A 58 7.87 -1.23 12.23
N GLY A 59 8.20 -0.78 11.02
CA GLY A 59 8.86 0.51 10.82
C GLY A 59 7.97 1.69 11.20
N VAL A 60 6.71 1.72 10.73
CA VAL A 60 5.75 2.77 11.12
C VAL A 60 5.47 2.68 12.61
N PHE A 61 5.28 1.48 13.17
CA PHE A 61 5.09 1.32 14.61
C PHE A 61 6.26 1.90 15.42
N ALA A 62 7.49 1.50 15.12
CA ALA A 62 8.68 1.95 15.86
C ALA A 62 8.88 3.46 15.74
N ILE A 63 8.69 4.02 14.54
CA ILE A 63 8.79 5.46 14.30
C ILE A 63 7.68 6.21 15.03
N SER A 64 6.43 5.74 14.96
CA SER A 64 5.28 6.39 15.61
C SER A 64 5.42 6.36 17.13
N VAL A 65 5.78 5.22 17.72
CA VAL A 65 6.07 5.13 19.15
C VAL A 65 7.19 6.09 19.54
N GLY A 66 8.31 6.09 18.81
CA GLY A 66 9.45 6.96 19.09
C GLY A 66 9.09 8.44 18.96
N PHE A 67 8.34 8.81 17.92
CA PHE A 67 7.94 10.19 17.65
C PHE A 67 6.89 10.67 18.66
N THR A 68 5.91 9.83 19.02
CA THR A 68 4.93 10.11 20.08
C THR A 68 5.61 10.27 21.44
N PHE A 69 6.58 9.41 21.75
CA PHE A 69 7.39 9.53 22.96
C PHE A 69 8.20 10.83 22.99
N MET A 70 8.93 11.15 21.90
CA MET A 70 9.66 12.43 21.76
C MET A 70 8.73 13.65 21.79
N SER A 71 7.48 13.49 21.36
CA SER A 71 6.47 14.54 21.39
C SER A 71 5.98 14.87 22.80
N LYS A 72 6.19 13.99 23.80
CA LYS A 72 5.92 14.26 25.22
C LYS A 72 7.19 14.62 25.99
N TYR A 73 8.29 13.89 25.77
CA TYR A 73 9.55 14.05 26.51
C TYR A 73 10.63 14.81 25.73
N GLY A 74 10.26 15.55 24.67
CA GLY A 74 11.19 16.19 23.74
C GLY A 74 12.18 17.14 24.40
N ASP A 75 11.74 17.94 25.37
CA ASP A 75 12.63 18.87 26.10
C ASP A 75 13.66 18.14 26.97
N GLU A 76 13.31 16.99 27.55
CA GLU A 76 14.23 16.17 28.33
C GLU A 76 15.20 15.42 27.42
N MET A 77 14.69 14.89 26.30
CA MET A 77 15.51 14.23 25.29
C MET A 77 16.48 15.21 24.62
N ALA A 78 16.06 16.44 24.32
CA ALA A 78 16.91 17.47 23.73
C ALA A 78 18.17 17.75 24.57
N LYS A 79 18.11 17.59 25.90
CA LYS A 79 19.29 17.73 26.78
C LYS A 79 20.35 16.65 26.54
N SER A 80 19.92 15.47 26.09
CA SER A 80 20.77 14.31 25.81
C SER A 80 21.30 14.29 24.38
N PHE A 81 20.74 15.11 23.47
CA PHE A 81 21.16 15.19 22.08
C PHE A 81 22.35 16.15 21.89
N PRO A 82 23.31 15.84 21.01
CA PRO A 82 24.35 16.78 20.60
C PRO A 82 23.74 18.12 20.13
N GLN A 83 24.41 19.25 20.40
CA GLN A 83 23.90 20.60 20.12
C GLN A 83 23.41 20.77 18.68
N GLY A 84 24.07 20.16 17.69
CA GLY A 84 23.68 20.22 16.27
C GLY A 84 22.43 19.40 15.89
N THR A 85 21.87 18.61 16.83
CA THR A 85 20.72 17.72 16.61
C THR A 85 19.54 17.99 17.53
N LYS A 86 19.66 18.96 18.45
CA LYS A 86 18.57 19.36 19.36
C LYS A 86 17.32 19.88 18.64
N TRP A 87 17.50 20.43 17.44
CA TRP A 87 16.41 20.89 16.59
C TRP A 87 15.37 19.78 16.31
N PHE A 88 15.78 18.51 16.30
CA PHE A 88 14.90 17.39 15.98
C PHE A 88 13.88 17.10 17.10
N PRO A 89 14.28 16.80 18.36
CA PRO A 89 13.32 16.65 19.45
C PRO A 89 12.51 17.93 19.71
N GLU A 90 13.10 19.12 19.56
CA GLU A 90 12.37 20.39 19.65
C GLU A 90 11.29 20.55 18.56
N MET A 91 11.59 20.11 17.33
CA MET A 91 10.63 20.09 16.23
C MET A 91 9.48 19.09 16.50
N MET A 92 9.79 17.93 17.09
CA MET A 92 8.79 16.94 17.53
C MET A 92 7.90 17.44 18.68
N LEU A 93 8.37 18.40 19.47
CA LEU A 93 7.55 19.09 20.48
C LEU A 93 6.77 20.29 19.91
N LYS A 94 7.26 20.92 18.84
CA LYS A 94 6.54 22.03 18.18
C LYS A 94 5.38 21.52 17.32
N ARG A 95 5.55 20.39 16.63
CA ARG A 95 4.50 19.82 15.76
C ARG A 95 3.22 19.51 16.54
N THR A 96 3.37 19.00 17.75
CA THR A 96 2.28 18.64 18.65
C THR A 96 1.45 19.85 19.05
N THR A 97 2.12 20.95 19.39
CA THR A 97 1.47 22.21 19.75
C THR A 97 0.61 22.75 18.60
N ASN A 98 1.07 22.60 17.35
CA ASN A 98 0.31 23.04 16.18
C ASN A 98 -0.92 22.17 15.90
N VAL A 99 -0.76 20.85 15.98
CA VAL A 99 -1.88 19.90 15.82
C VAL A 99 -2.90 20.08 16.93
N GLU A 100 -2.45 20.26 18.17
CA GLU A 100 -3.32 20.50 19.32
C GLU A 100 -4.10 21.82 19.18
N LYS A 101 -3.43 22.91 18.79
CA LYS A 101 -4.11 24.18 18.49
C LYS A 101 -5.16 24.01 17.40
N PHE A 102 -4.86 23.25 16.34
CA PHE A 102 -5.82 22.96 15.29
C PHE A 102 -7.02 22.17 15.83
N LEU A 103 -6.79 21.09 16.59
CA LEU A 103 -7.84 20.24 17.15
C LEU A 103 -8.73 21.00 18.14
N VAL A 104 -8.15 21.74 19.06
CA VAL A 104 -8.88 22.57 20.03
C VAL A 104 -9.69 23.65 19.31
N ASN A 105 -9.08 24.39 18.39
CA ASN A 105 -9.74 25.52 17.74
C ASN A 105 -10.81 25.10 16.72
N LYS A 106 -10.69 23.94 16.08
CA LYS A 106 -11.64 23.47 15.05
C LYS A 106 -12.69 22.51 15.56
N PHE A 107 -12.35 21.68 16.55
CA PHE A 107 -13.22 20.60 17.02
C PHE A 107 -13.65 20.77 18.49
N ASN A 108 -13.32 21.91 19.12
CA ASN A 108 -13.69 22.24 20.50
C ASN A 108 -13.36 21.12 21.50
N MET A 109 -12.24 20.43 21.29
CA MET A 109 -11.81 19.34 22.16
C MET A 109 -11.26 19.93 23.46
N THR A 110 -11.82 19.53 24.60
CA THR A 110 -11.35 19.96 25.92
C THR A 110 -10.00 19.31 26.24
N LYS A 111 -9.04 20.12 26.69
CA LYS A 111 -7.82 19.60 27.32
C LYS A 111 -8.22 19.06 28.68
N ASN A 112 -7.78 17.85 29.02
CA ASN A 112 -7.83 17.41 30.40
C ASN A 112 -6.48 17.76 31.04
N GLU A 113 -6.47 18.38 32.24
CA GLU A 113 -5.25 18.87 32.89
C GLU A 113 -4.23 17.74 33.21
N GLN A 114 -4.67 16.49 33.14
CA GLN A 114 -3.88 15.30 33.47
C GLN A 114 -3.20 14.64 32.26
N GLY A 115 -3.33 15.17 31.05
CA GLY A 115 -2.62 14.63 29.87
C GLY A 115 -3.09 13.24 29.40
N THR A 116 -4.32 12.86 29.78
CA THR A 116 -4.97 11.58 29.45
C THR A 116 -6.35 11.78 28.80
N GLY A 117 -6.60 12.97 28.24
CA GLY A 117 -7.90 13.31 27.65
C GLY A 117 -8.11 12.76 26.24
N SER A 118 -9.36 12.80 25.77
CA SER A 118 -9.71 12.53 24.36
C SER A 118 -8.90 13.39 23.36
N ALA A 119 -8.49 14.60 23.77
CA ALA A 119 -7.60 15.48 23.00
C ALA A 119 -6.20 14.89 22.79
N ASP A 120 -5.61 14.23 23.79
CA ASP A 120 -4.27 13.63 23.67
C ASP A 120 -4.30 12.41 22.75
N MET A 121 -5.35 11.61 22.82
CA MET A 121 -5.53 10.47 21.92
C MET A 121 -5.78 10.91 20.49
N THR A 122 -6.69 11.87 20.25
CA THR A 122 -6.90 12.40 18.90
C THR A 122 -5.64 13.07 18.36
N ARG A 123 -4.85 13.72 19.22
CA ARG A 123 -3.52 14.24 18.88
C ARG A 123 -2.55 13.11 18.51
N MET A 124 -2.49 12.03 19.27
CA MET A 124 -1.67 10.85 18.94
C MET A 124 -2.09 10.26 17.59
N VAL A 125 -3.38 10.06 17.32
CA VAL A 125 -3.88 9.55 16.03
C VAL A 125 -3.50 10.50 14.89
N ALA A 126 -3.71 11.81 15.06
CA ALA A 126 -3.40 12.79 14.02
C ALA A 126 -1.90 12.87 13.71
N LEU A 127 -1.06 12.74 14.74
CA LEU A 127 0.40 12.73 14.57
C LEU A 127 0.89 11.43 13.95
N SER A 128 0.40 10.27 14.41
CA SER A 128 0.66 8.96 13.80
C SER A 128 0.29 8.96 12.32
N PHE A 129 -0.80 9.65 11.95
CA PHE A 129 -1.18 9.83 10.56
C PHE A 129 -0.18 10.67 9.76
N LEU A 130 0.24 11.82 10.30
CA LEU A 130 1.24 12.69 9.68
C LEU A 130 2.58 11.98 9.51
N ASP A 131 2.98 11.19 10.51
CA ASP A 131 4.19 10.36 10.50
C ASP A 131 4.08 9.28 9.43
N GLY A 132 2.91 8.67 9.31
CA GLY A 132 2.58 7.75 8.23
C GLY A 132 2.71 8.37 6.83
N CYS A 133 2.35 9.65 6.66
CA CYS A 133 2.53 10.35 5.38
C CYS A 133 4.00 10.55 5.02
N ILE A 134 4.88 10.78 5.99
CA ILE A 134 6.34 10.83 5.74
C ILE A 134 6.85 9.45 5.30
N MET A 135 6.31 8.39 5.89
CA MET A 135 6.63 7.01 5.49
C MET A 135 6.09 6.63 4.11
N ALA A 136 5.20 7.43 3.51
CA ALA A 136 4.73 7.16 2.15
C ALA A 136 5.86 7.22 1.11
N PHE A 137 6.91 8.02 1.32
CA PHE A 137 8.05 8.11 0.42
C PHE A 137 8.86 6.80 0.34
N PRO A 138 9.38 6.25 1.45
CA PRO A 138 10.09 4.97 1.39
C PRO A 138 9.19 3.82 0.96
N ILE A 139 7.90 3.84 1.29
CA ILE A 139 6.93 2.82 0.81
C ILE A 139 6.78 2.92 -0.71
N ALA A 140 6.58 4.12 -1.26
CA ALA A 140 6.51 4.32 -2.71
C ALA A 140 7.79 3.88 -3.41
N TRP A 141 8.95 4.13 -2.80
CA TRP A 141 10.23 3.64 -3.30
C TRP A 141 10.29 2.10 -3.29
N LEU A 142 9.84 1.44 -2.21
CA LEU A 142 9.76 -0.02 -2.15
C LEU A 142 8.78 -0.60 -3.17
N GLU A 143 7.62 0.04 -3.36
CA GLU A 143 6.63 -0.36 -4.36
C GLU A 143 7.17 -0.27 -5.78
N ASN A 144 7.92 0.78 -6.10
CA ASN A 144 8.60 0.91 -7.39
C ASN A 144 9.63 -0.21 -7.64
N ASN A 145 10.18 -0.80 -6.58
CA ASN A 145 11.15 -1.90 -6.65
C ASN A 145 10.53 -3.28 -6.39
N ARG A 146 9.22 -3.35 -6.08
CA ARG A 146 8.53 -4.57 -5.65
C ARG A 146 8.67 -5.71 -6.65
N THR A 147 8.50 -5.41 -7.95
CA THR A 147 8.66 -6.42 -9.01
C THR A 147 10.08 -6.98 -9.07
N HIS A 148 11.10 -6.13 -8.90
CA HIS A 148 12.50 -6.57 -8.93
C HIS A 148 12.83 -7.47 -7.73
N VAL A 149 12.36 -7.09 -6.54
CA VAL A 149 12.54 -7.89 -5.32
C VAL A 149 11.79 -9.21 -5.40
N ALA A 150 10.53 -9.20 -5.86
CA ALA A 150 9.75 -10.41 -6.06
C ALA A 150 10.42 -11.38 -7.03
N ARG A 151 10.93 -10.89 -8.17
CA ARG A 151 11.71 -11.69 -9.12
C ARG A 151 12.95 -12.30 -8.49
N THR A 152 13.70 -11.51 -7.73
CA THR A 152 14.91 -11.98 -7.04
C THR A 152 14.58 -13.10 -6.06
N ILE A 153 13.49 -12.97 -5.30
CA ILE A 153 13.03 -14.00 -4.39
C ILE A 153 12.57 -15.25 -5.15
N ASP A 154 11.82 -15.09 -6.24
CA ASP A 154 11.39 -16.21 -7.08
C ASP A 154 12.58 -16.93 -7.73
N ASP A 155 13.62 -16.22 -8.14
CA ASP A 155 14.88 -16.79 -8.63
C ASP A 155 15.58 -17.60 -7.53
N MET A 156 15.64 -17.07 -6.30
CA MET A 156 16.23 -17.77 -5.14
C MET A 156 15.45 -19.03 -4.74
N LEU A 157 14.13 -19.00 -4.87
CA LEU A 157 13.25 -20.12 -4.52
C LEU A 157 13.06 -21.12 -5.67
N GLY A 158 13.56 -20.80 -6.87
CA GLY A 158 13.31 -21.58 -8.08
C GLY A 158 11.85 -21.56 -8.54
N THR A 159 11.07 -20.54 -8.14
CA THR A 159 9.63 -20.41 -8.40
C THR A 159 9.30 -19.38 -9.48
N ARG A 160 10.29 -18.99 -10.30
CA ARG A 160 10.10 -18.00 -11.36
C ARG A 160 9.11 -18.52 -12.42
N PRO A 161 8.03 -17.78 -12.71
CA PRO A 161 7.07 -18.15 -13.76
C PRO A 161 7.71 -18.06 -15.14
N ALA A 162 7.16 -18.76 -16.14
CA ALA A 162 7.61 -18.64 -17.54
C ALA A 162 7.42 -17.23 -18.10
N THR A 163 6.36 -16.55 -17.67
CA THR A 163 5.98 -15.23 -18.18
C THR A 163 6.06 -14.17 -17.10
N ASP A 164 6.57 -13.00 -17.48
CA ASP A 164 6.63 -11.81 -16.63
C ASP A 164 5.24 -11.18 -16.40
N ALA A 165 4.22 -11.58 -17.17
CA ALA A 165 2.85 -11.08 -17.06
C ALA A 165 2.26 -11.23 -15.64
N VAL A 166 2.72 -12.22 -14.86
CA VAL A 166 2.30 -12.44 -13.46
C VAL A 166 2.68 -11.25 -12.56
N TYR A 167 3.78 -10.55 -12.86
CA TYR A 167 4.21 -9.37 -12.12
C TYR A 167 3.56 -8.09 -12.61
N GLU A 168 3.17 -8.04 -13.89
CA GLU A 168 2.60 -6.85 -14.53
C GLU A 168 1.11 -6.67 -14.21
N GLN A 169 0.39 -7.76 -13.91
CA GLN A 169 -1.02 -7.70 -13.50
C GLN A 169 -1.25 -7.08 -12.12
N GLU A 170 -0.20 -6.91 -11.31
CA GLU A 170 -0.33 -6.35 -9.97
C GLU A 170 -0.51 -4.82 -10.04
N PRO A 171 -1.54 -4.25 -9.40
CA PRO A 171 -1.76 -2.82 -9.40
C PRO A 171 -0.58 -2.12 -8.70
N LYS A 172 0.10 -1.23 -9.43
CA LYS A 172 1.24 -0.46 -8.90
C LYS A 172 0.72 0.69 -8.03
N GLN A 173 1.28 0.81 -6.84
CA GLN A 173 0.97 1.91 -5.94
C GLN A 173 2.01 3.01 -6.12
N ASP A 174 1.58 4.16 -6.63
CA ASP A 174 2.38 5.38 -6.65
C ASP A 174 2.20 6.17 -5.33
N LEU A 175 3.05 7.17 -5.11
CA LEU A 175 2.97 8.03 -3.93
C LEU A 175 1.56 8.65 -3.76
N GLY A 176 0.89 9.00 -4.86
CA GLY A 176 -0.45 9.58 -4.85
C GLY A 176 -1.51 8.63 -4.31
N THR A 177 -1.53 7.38 -4.78
CA THR A 177 -2.46 6.34 -4.32
C THR A 177 -2.20 5.95 -2.85
N ILE A 178 -0.94 5.92 -2.42
CA ILE A 178 -0.57 5.69 -1.02
C ILE A 178 -1.09 6.84 -0.14
N LEU A 179 -0.84 8.10 -0.52
CA LEU A 179 -1.32 9.27 0.21
C LEU A 179 -2.85 9.36 0.22
N ALA A 180 -3.51 9.05 -0.89
CA ALA A 180 -4.97 9.03 -0.98
C ALA A 180 -5.57 7.93 -0.08
N GLY A 181 -5.02 6.72 -0.12
CA GLY A 181 -5.44 5.63 0.78
C GLY A 181 -5.26 6.00 2.25
N ARG A 182 -4.17 6.71 2.58
CA ARG A 182 -3.96 7.31 3.90
C ARG A 182 -5.05 8.31 4.24
N LEU A 183 -5.29 9.32 3.40
CA LEU A 183 -6.29 10.35 3.69
C LEU A 183 -7.69 9.76 3.91
N LEU A 184 -8.09 8.77 3.11
CA LEU A 184 -9.35 8.04 3.30
C LEU A 184 -9.38 7.29 4.63
N THR A 185 -8.29 6.60 4.98
CA THR A 185 -8.17 5.89 6.26
C THR A 185 -8.25 6.86 7.44
N ALA A 186 -7.56 8.01 7.39
CA ALA A 186 -7.67 9.05 8.40
C ALA A 186 -9.10 9.60 8.53
N GLY A 187 -9.78 9.81 7.40
CA GLY A 187 -11.16 10.27 7.36
C GLY A 187 -12.14 9.33 8.08
N ILE A 188 -11.76 8.06 8.27
CA ILE A 188 -12.54 7.08 9.05
C ILE A 188 -12.02 7.01 10.49
N VAL A 189 -10.72 6.77 10.65
CA VAL A 189 -10.09 6.47 11.94
C VAL A 189 -10.11 7.67 12.88
N VAL A 190 -9.85 8.89 12.41
CA VAL A 190 -9.83 10.09 13.26
C VAL A 190 -11.23 10.37 13.82
N PRO A 191 -12.31 10.42 13.02
CA PRO A 191 -13.66 10.56 13.58
C PRO A 191 -14.07 9.42 14.51
N THR A 192 -13.68 8.18 14.22
CA THR A 192 -13.95 7.04 15.12
C THR A 192 -13.25 7.22 16.47
N ALA A 193 -11.98 7.62 16.47
CA ALA A 193 -11.23 7.87 17.69
C ALA A 193 -11.85 9.01 18.52
N VAL A 194 -12.25 10.10 17.86
CA VAL A 194 -12.95 11.23 18.49
C VAL A 194 -14.29 10.76 19.10
N ALA A 195 -15.09 10.01 18.34
CA ALA A 195 -16.37 9.48 18.81
C ALA A 195 -16.19 8.54 20.00
N MET A 196 -15.21 7.63 19.98
CA MET A 196 -14.91 6.73 21.11
C MET A 196 -14.49 7.51 22.37
N GLY A 197 -13.76 8.62 22.20
CA GLY A 197 -13.42 9.52 23.31
C GLY A 197 -14.63 10.27 23.89
N GLN A 198 -15.65 10.55 23.06
CA GLN A 198 -16.86 11.30 23.48
C GLN A 198 -17.97 10.40 24.03
N ILE A 199 -18.14 9.18 23.53
CA ILE A 199 -19.25 8.28 23.89
C ILE A 199 -19.26 7.94 25.39
N VAL A 200 -18.10 7.79 26.02
CA VAL A 200 -18.04 7.48 27.47
C VAL A 200 -18.34 8.71 28.34
N ALA A 201 -17.93 9.90 27.91
CA ALA A 201 -18.20 11.15 28.62
C ALA A 201 -19.71 11.52 28.61
N GLY A 202 -20.49 10.98 27.68
CA GLY A 202 -21.95 11.16 27.61
C GLY A 202 -22.76 10.08 28.34
N ILE A 203 -22.21 8.88 28.55
CA ILE A 203 -22.87 7.78 29.28
C ILE A 203 -22.65 7.93 30.80
N ALA A 204 -21.52 8.50 31.19
CA ALA A 204 -21.25 8.96 32.54
C ALA A 204 -22.06 10.24 32.81
N GLY A 205 -23.13 10.16 33.60
CA GLY A 205 -23.75 11.37 34.17
C GLY A 205 -22.70 12.24 34.87
N ASP A 206 -22.97 13.56 34.93
CA ASP A 206 -22.03 14.63 35.35
C ASP A 206 -21.28 14.35 36.67
N GLU A 207 -21.82 13.50 37.53
CA GLU A 207 -21.34 13.26 38.90
C GLU A 207 -20.14 12.29 39.00
N ASN A 208 -19.71 11.63 37.91
CA ASN A 208 -18.55 10.71 37.91
C ASN A 208 -17.54 10.95 36.77
N LYS A 209 -17.53 12.15 36.17
CA LYS A 209 -16.62 12.47 35.05
C LYS A 209 -15.14 12.32 35.36
N ASP A 210 -14.73 12.49 36.62
CA ASP A 210 -13.32 12.40 37.02
C ASP A 210 -12.84 10.95 37.31
N THR A 211 -13.76 10.00 37.44
CA THR A 211 -13.44 8.59 37.74
C THR A 211 -13.59 7.66 36.54
N ILE A 212 -14.33 8.06 35.52
CA ILE A 212 -14.61 7.20 34.37
C ILE A 212 -13.53 7.42 33.30
N LYS A 213 -12.56 6.52 33.33
CA LYS A 213 -11.57 6.30 32.27
C LYS A 213 -12.25 6.20 30.90
N SER A 214 -11.67 6.83 29.88
CA SER A 214 -12.20 6.73 28.52
C SER A 214 -12.21 5.27 28.05
N LEU A 215 -13.04 4.93 27.05
CA LEU A 215 -13.04 3.57 26.49
C LEU A 215 -11.64 3.15 26.02
N ASN A 216 -10.87 4.10 25.51
CA ASN A 216 -9.49 3.87 25.10
C ASN A 216 -8.58 3.59 26.30
N ASP A 217 -8.66 4.37 27.38
CA ASP A 217 -7.89 4.07 28.60
C ASP A 217 -8.21 2.65 29.11
N HIS A 218 -9.48 2.25 29.06
CA HIS A 218 -9.88 0.90 29.41
C HIS A 218 -9.30 -0.17 28.47
N LEU A 219 -9.26 0.12 27.16
CA LEU A 219 -8.71 -0.79 26.14
C LEU A 219 -7.18 -0.89 26.19
N PHE A 220 -6.47 0.17 26.60
CA PHE A 220 -5.02 0.26 26.44
C PHE A 220 -4.23 0.22 27.75
N ASP A 221 -4.82 0.52 28.91
CA ASP A 221 -4.10 0.45 30.19
C ASP A 221 -3.65 -0.97 30.53
N GLY A 222 -4.54 -1.96 30.33
CA GLY A 222 -4.23 -3.36 30.61
C GLY A 222 -3.08 -3.89 29.73
N PRO A 223 -3.21 -3.81 28.39
CA PRO A 223 -2.14 -4.18 27.48
C PRO A 223 -0.85 -3.35 27.68
N GLY A 224 -0.97 -2.05 27.95
CA GLY A 224 0.17 -1.17 28.18
C GLY A 224 0.95 -1.54 29.44
N ALA A 225 0.26 -1.81 30.55
CA ALA A 225 0.89 -2.31 31.77
C ALA A 225 1.58 -3.66 31.56
N ALA A 226 1.01 -4.56 30.75
CA ALA A 226 1.63 -5.83 30.40
C ALA A 226 2.92 -5.64 29.58
N ILE A 227 2.92 -4.73 28.60
CA ILE A 227 4.11 -4.38 27.82
C ILE A 227 5.19 -3.79 28.72
N THR A 228 4.84 -2.83 29.58
CA THR A 228 5.80 -2.24 30.52
C THR A 228 6.40 -3.30 31.43
N SER A 229 5.57 -4.19 32.00
CA SER A 229 6.04 -5.30 32.84
C SER A 229 7.02 -6.21 32.08
N GLY A 230 6.73 -6.52 30.80
CA GLY A 230 7.63 -7.29 29.95
C GLY A 230 8.96 -6.60 29.68
N ILE A 231 8.95 -5.29 29.39
CA ILE A 231 10.18 -4.50 29.20
C ILE A 231 11.04 -4.54 30.46
N GLN A 232 10.44 -4.42 31.64
CA GLN A 232 11.18 -4.48 32.89
C GLN A 232 11.78 -5.84 33.20
N GLN A 233 11.07 -6.93 32.87
CA GLN A 233 11.61 -8.28 33.03
C GLN A 233 12.88 -8.47 32.21
N VAL A 234 12.93 -7.89 31.01
CA VAL A 234 14.11 -7.93 30.13
C VAL A 234 15.18 -6.93 30.57
N PHE A 235 14.77 -5.75 31.03
CA PHE A 235 15.64 -4.64 31.40
C PHE A 235 15.37 -4.18 32.83
N PRO A 236 15.78 -4.96 33.85
CA PRO A 236 15.44 -4.68 35.26
C PRO A 236 16.06 -3.39 35.82
N LYS A 237 17.01 -2.79 35.09
CA LYS A 237 17.60 -1.49 35.43
C LYS A 237 16.73 -0.29 35.04
N LEU A 238 15.66 -0.51 34.26
CA LEU A 238 14.63 0.48 33.98
C LEU A 238 13.60 0.44 35.12
N ASP A 239 13.99 1.00 36.26
CA ASP A 239 13.28 0.85 37.52
C ASP A 239 11.88 1.53 37.50
N LEU A 240 10.87 0.83 38.02
CA LEU A 240 9.55 1.40 38.33
C LEU A 240 9.56 1.75 39.82
N LYS A 241 8.96 2.88 40.21
CA LYS A 241 8.75 3.15 41.63
C LYS A 241 7.87 2.05 42.25
N PRO A 242 8.09 1.68 43.52
CA PRO A 242 7.46 0.52 44.17
C PRO A 242 5.94 0.63 44.41
N ASN A 243 5.30 1.72 43.98
CA ASN A 243 3.90 2.01 44.28
C ASN A 243 2.94 1.57 43.17
N GLY A 244 3.42 0.93 42.10
CA GLY A 244 2.59 0.60 40.92
C GLY A 244 2.23 1.82 40.06
N GLU A 245 2.60 3.03 40.49
CA GLU A 245 2.70 4.19 39.61
C GLU A 245 3.87 3.96 38.68
N LEU A 246 3.53 3.70 37.41
CA LEU A 246 4.48 3.64 36.33
C LEU A 246 5.45 4.82 36.47
N SER A 247 6.77 4.59 36.51
CA SER A 247 7.73 5.67 36.33
C SER A 247 7.28 6.38 35.06
N ASP A 248 6.86 7.64 35.20
CA ASP A 248 6.00 8.33 34.22
C ASP A 248 6.40 8.10 32.75
N PRO A 249 7.72 8.02 32.40
CA PRO A 249 8.14 7.67 31.03
C PRO A 249 7.87 6.22 30.61
N LEU A 250 8.12 5.21 31.45
CA LEU A 250 8.06 3.80 31.05
C LEU A 250 6.61 3.29 30.90
N GLY A 251 5.70 3.78 31.73
CA GLY A 251 4.27 3.47 31.55
C GLY A 251 3.65 4.20 30.40
N TYR A 252 4.02 5.46 30.21
CA TYR A 252 3.61 6.19 29.02
C TYR A 252 4.09 5.48 27.74
N LEU A 253 5.34 4.99 27.74
CA LEU A 253 5.89 4.21 26.62
C LEU A 253 5.09 2.92 26.40
N GLY A 254 4.79 2.15 27.45
CA GLY A 254 4.00 0.92 27.34
C GLY A 254 2.59 1.15 26.80
N ASN A 255 1.88 2.15 27.35
CA ASN A 255 0.55 2.55 26.86
C ASN A 255 0.61 3.03 25.41
N THR A 256 1.63 3.82 25.06
CA THR A 256 1.85 4.28 23.68
C THR A 256 2.14 3.10 22.75
N MET A 257 2.95 2.13 23.16
CA MET A 257 3.22 0.91 22.38
C MET A 257 1.95 0.08 22.19
N ALA A 258 1.12 -0.11 23.21
CA ALA A 258 -0.15 -0.83 23.08
C ALA A 258 -1.10 -0.12 22.09
N PHE A 259 -1.23 1.20 22.27
CA PHE A 259 -2.06 2.04 21.41
C PHE A 259 -1.59 2.02 19.95
N GLU A 260 -0.32 2.30 19.71
CA GLU A 260 0.26 2.35 18.36
C GLU A 260 0.26 0.98 17.70
N ALA A 261 0.44 -0.12 18.46
CA ALA A 261 0.36 -1.47 17.89
C ALA A 261 -1.05 -1.76 17.37
N PHE A 262 -2.09 -1.41 18.14
CA PHE A 262 -3.48 -1.56 17.72
C PHE A 262 -3.79 -0.67 16.52
N TYR A 263 -3.53 0.63 16.63
CA TYR A 263 -3.85 1.60 15.57
C TYR A 263 -3.04 1.35 14.29
N THR A 264 -1.75 1.03 14.40
CA THR A 264 -0.92 0.68 13.22
C THR A 264 -1.46 -0.58 12.55
N SER A 265 -1.91 -1.59 13.30
CA SER A 265 -2.50 -2.79 12.72
C SER A 265 -3.79 -2.50 11.96
N VAL A 266 -4.70 -1.74 12.56
CA VAL A 266 -5.97 -1.31 11.93
C VAL A 266 -5.68 -0.46 10.70
N CYS A 267 -4.78 0.52 10.82
CA CYS A 267 -4.40 1.40 9.72
C CYS A 267 -3.71 0.64 8.59
N THR A 268 -2.83 -0.32 8.85
CA THR A 268 -2.17 -1.09 7.79
C THR A 268 -3.12 -2.04 7.09
N ALA A 269 -4.00 -2.71 7.83
CA ALA A 269 -5.03 -3.54 7.22
C ALA A 269 -5.98 -2.69 6.36
N GLY A 270 -6.44 -1.55 6.90
CA GLY A 270 -7.27 -0.58 6.18
C GLY A 270 -6.57 -0.02 4.95
N LEU A 271 -5.31 0.39 5.09
CA LEU A 271 -4.48 0.89 3.99
C LEU A 271 -4.31 -0.15 2.91
N TYR A 272 -3.97 -1.39 3.25
CA TYR A 272 -3.80 -2.46 2.27
C TYR A 272 -5.07 -2.67 1.43
N VAL A 273 -6.23 -2.72 2.07
CA VAL A 273 -7.52 -2.88 1.39
C VAL A 273 -7.89 -1.64 0.57
N MET A 274 -7.83 -0.45 1.17
CA MET A 274 -8.26 0.80 0.55
C MET A 274 -7.33 1.25 -0.59
N SER A 275 -6.01 1.15 -0.41
CA SER A 275 -5.05 1.52 -1.46
C SER A 275 -5.17 0.62 -2.69
N ARG A 276 -5.42 -0.69 -2.50
CA ARG A 276 -5.67 -1.61 -3.62
C ARG A 276 -7.03 -1.36 -4.27
N ALA A 277 -8.06 -1.04 -3.50
CA ALA A 277 -9.35 -0.64 -4.06
C ALA A 277 -9.21 0.63 -4.92
N VAL A 278 -8.53 1.66 -4.42
CA VAL A 278 -8.26 2.91 -5.15
C VAL A 278 -7.43 2.65 -6.41
N ALA A 279 -6.36 1.86 -6.31
CA ALA A 279 -5.53 1.51 -7.47
C ALA A 279 -6.33 0.74 -8.53
N THR A 280 -7.19 -0.20 -8.12
CA THR A 280 -8.06 -0.94 -9.03
C THR A 280 -9.07 -0.02 -9.74
N VAL A 281 -9.69 0.90 -9.00
CA VAL A 281 -10.61 1.89 -9.58
C VAL A 281 -9.88 2.82 -10.55
N LYS A 282 -8.68 3.28 -10.20
CA LYS A 282 -7.82 4.11 -11.06
C LYS A 282 -7.51 3.37 -12.37
N ASP A 283 -7.05 2.13 -12.30
CA ASP A 283 -6.70 1.33 -13.46
C ASP A 283 -7.90 1.07 -14.37
N ASN A 284 -9.08 0.78 -13.80
CA ASN A 284 -10.31 0.60 -14.57
C ASN A 284 -10.72 1.90 -15.28
N PHE A 285 -10.65 3.04 -14.57
CA PHE A 285 -11.02 4.34 -15.13
C PHE A 285 -10.12 4.76 -16.30
N PHE A 286 -8.81 4.47 -16.22
CA PHE A 286 -7.89 4.76 -17.33
C PHE A 286 -8.05 3.78 -18.49
N LYS A 287 -8.28 2.49 -18.22
CA LYS A 287 -8.57 1.50 -19.29
C LYS A 287 -9.84 1.85 -20.07
N ASP A 288 -10.89 2.31 -19.38
CA ASP A 288 -12.13 2.73 -20.05
C ASP A 288 -11.88 3.92 -20.97
N LYS A 289 -11.08 4.91 -20.53
CA LYS A 289 -10.70 6.06 -21.37
C LYS A 289 -9.82 5.70 -22.55
N ASP A 290 -8.88 4.75 -22.38
CA ASP A 290 -8.02 4.30 -23.48
C ASP A 290 -8.83 3.50 -24.51
N ASN A 291 -9.80 2.70 -24.06
CA ASN A 291 -10.74 2.00 -24.94
C ASN A 291 -11.65 2.98 -25.70
N GLU A 292 -12.15 4.02 -25.03
CA GLU A 292 -12.96 5.07 -25.65
C GLU A 292 -12.15 5.86 -26.71
N ASN A 293 -10.91 6.23 -26.40
CA ASN A 293 -10.02 6.89 -27.36
C ASN A 293 -9.66 6.00 -28.55
N ASN A 294 -9.42 4.70 -28.34
CA ASN A 294 -9.14 3.75 -29.42
C ASN A 294 -10.36 3.51 -30.31
N GLN A 295 -11.57 3.48 -29.75
CA GLN A 295 -12.81 3.43 -30.53
C GLN A 295 -13.00 4.71 -31.36
N LEU A 296 -12.83 5.89 -30.77
CA LEU A 296 -12.90 7.16 -31.50
C LEU A 296 -11.85 7.25 -32.61
N GLN A 297 -10.66 6.68 -32.42
CA GLN A 297 -9.61 6.66 -33.43
C GLN A 297 -9.88 5.63 -34.54
N GLN A 298 -10.55 4.51 -34.24
CA GLN A 298 -11.05 3.56 -35.24
C GLN A 298 -12.22 4.13 -36.05
N ASP A 299 -13.13 4.85 -35.40
CA ASP A 299 -14.28 5.50 -36.06
C ASP A 299 -13.85 6.72 -36.89
N ALA A 300 -12.73 7.36 -36.54
CA ALA A 300 -12.16 8.49 -37.28
C ALA A 300 -11.29 8.08 -38.48
N LEU A 301 -10.92 6.79 -38.61
CA LEU A 301 -10.30 6.30 -39.84
C LEU A 301 -11.40 6.17 -40.90
N PRO A 302 -11.27 6.83 -42.07
CA PRO A 302 -12.26 6.70 -43.13
C PRO A 302 -12.37 5.22 -43.47
N GLN A 303 -13.57 4.64 -43.29
CA GLN A 303 -13.88 3.31 -43.78
C GLN A 303 -13.46 3.28 -45.25
N GLN A 304 -12.35 2.61 -45.53
CA GLN A 304 -11.98 2.33 -46.90
C GLN A 304 -13.12 1.48 -47.43
N SER A 305 -13.98 2.11 -48.22
CA SER A 305 -15.03 1.43 -48.97
C SER A 305 -14.39 0.19 -49.59
N PRO A 306 -14.98 -1.01 -49.44
CA PRO A 306 -14.45 -2.20 -50.07
C PRO A 306 -14.28 -1.88 -51.53
N THR A 307 -13.03 -1.69 -51.96
CA THR A 307 -12.73 -1.42 -53.34
C THR A 307 -13.12 -2.71 -54.02
N SER A 308 -14.23 -2.67 -54.75
CA SER A 308 -14.73 -3.79 -55.52
C SER A 308 -13.56 -4.46 -56.21
N ALA A 309 -13.25 -5.67 -55.78
CA ALA A 309 -12.27 -6.53 -56.43
C ALA A 309 -12.82 -6.85 -57.82
N LEU A 310 -12.56 -5.95 -58.77
CA LEU A 310 -12.64 -6.25 -60.18
C LEU A 310 -11.55 -7.28 -60.43
N ALA A 311 -12.00 -8.51 -60.69
CA ALA A 311 -11.18 -9.61 -61.15
C ALA A 311 -10.34 -9.16 -62.36
N MET A 312 -9.04 -8.97 -62.15
CA MET A 312 -8.07 -9.06 -63.23
C MET A 312 -7.51 -10.47 -63.22
N SER A 313 -8.10 -11.29 -64.09
CA SER A 313 -7.51 -12.52 -64.61
C SER A 313 -6.16 -12.23 -65.28
N ASP A 314 -5.23 -13.16 -65.07
CA ASP A 314 -4.08 -13.48 -65.91
C ASP A 314 -2.96 -12.41 -66.03
N ILE A 315 -1.98 -12.51 -65.15
CA ILE A 315 -0.60 -12.11 -65.44
C ILE A 315 0.30 -13.33 -65.26
N PRO A 316 1.01 -13.80 -66.30
CA PRO A 316 1.88 -14.96 -66.21
C PRO A 316 3.10 -14.69 -65.34
N VAL A 317 3.47 -15.73 -64.60
CA VAL A 317 4.69 -15.86 -63.79
C VAL A 317 5.92 -15.61 -64.68
N LEU A 318 6.68 -14.56 -64.38
CA LEU A 318 8.05 -14.40 -64.84
C LEU A 318 8.99 -14.86 -63.72
N GLU A 319 9.41 -16.11 -63.82
CA GLU A 319 10.63 -16.61 -63.17
C GLU A 319 11.83 -15.81 -63.71
N GLY A 320 12.60 -15.19 -62.82
CA GLY A 320 13.85 -14.57 -63.24
C GLY A 320 14.53 -13.70 -62.19
N ARG A 321 15.64 -14.24 -61.65
CA ARG A 321 16.78 -13.53 -61.03
C ARG A 321 16.64 -13.08 -59.57
N VAL A 322 16.98 -13.99 -58.66
CA VAL A 322 17.67 -13.65 -57.40
C VAL A 322 19.09 -14.18 -57.51
N ALA A 323 20.00 -13.32 -57.96
CA ALA A 323 21.42 -13.44 -57.76
C ALA A 323 21.96 -12.01 -57.60
N GLU A 324 22.91 -11.86 -56.67
CA GLU A 324 23.61 -10.61 -56.31
C GLU A 324 22.87 -9.67 -55.35
N ASN A 325 23.02 -9.95 -54.05
CA ASN A 325 23.44 -8.91 -53.08
C ASN A 325 24.01 -9.48 -51.77
N GLU A 326 24.82 -10.53 -51.85
CA GLU A 326 25.78 -10.90 -50.78
C GLU A 326 27.17 -10.37 -51.15
N LYS A 327 27.36 -9.04 -51.11
CA LYS A 327 28.71 -8.41 -51.04
C LYS A 327 28.63 -6.89 -50.80
N ALA A 328 27.98 -6.47 -49.73
CA ALA A 328 28.07 -5.08 -49.27
C ALA A 328 27.82 -4.94 -47.77
N MET A 329 28.50 -5.74 -46.93
CA MET A 329 28.68 -5.43 -45.50
C MET A 329 29.93 -6.15 -44.97
N ALA A 330 31.07 -5.78 -45.54
CA ALA A 330 32.38 -6.05 -44.97
C ALA A 330 33.33 -4.92 -45.42
N LEU A 331 33.15 -3.75 -44.80
CA LEU A 331 34.15 -2.70 -44.57
C LEU A 331 33.71 -1.90 -43.35
#